data_AF-A0A7T8HKE0-F1
#
_entry.id   AF-A0A7T8HKE0-F1
#
_cell.length_a   1.000
_cell.length_b   1.000
_cell.length_c   1.000
_cell.angle_alpha   90.00
_cell.angle_beta   90.00
_cell.angle_gamma   90.00
#
_symmetry.space_group_name_H-M   'P 1'
#
loop_
_entity.id
_entity.type
_entity.pdbx_description
1 polymer ?
#
loop_
_entity_poly.entity_id
_entity_poly.type
_entity_poly.pdbx_seq_one_letter_code
_entity_poly.pdbx_strand_id
1 'polypeptide(L)'
;SLGYEKAIRKMVPRLLTIDHKRNRVTTSMECLALFNRNKDEFFRRFVTVDETWIHYNTPETKQQSKQWVLKGESAPKKAKVGLSTNKVMATVFWDARG
;
A
#
# COMPACT_ATOMS: atom_id res chain seq x y z
N SER A 1 13.57 19.80 23.60
CA SER A 1 13.22 19.45 22.21
C SER A 1 12.75 20.72 21.51
N LEU A 2 13.18 20.98 20.28
CA LEU A 2 12.94 22.25 19.56
C LEU A 2 11.47 22.50 19.13
N GLY A 3 10.52 21.68 19.57
CA GLY A 3 9.10 21.86 19.27
C GLY A 3 8.68 21.48 17.85
N TYR A 4 9.51 20.77 17.07
CA TYR A 4 9.19 20.34 15.71
C TYR A 4 8.88 18.84 15.62
N GLU A 5 7.94 18.45 14.74
CA GLU A 5 7.73 17.05 14.34
C GLU A 5 7.73 16.88 12.82
N LYS A 6 7.93 15.64 12.37
CA LYS A 6 7.86 15.25 10.97
C LYS A 6 6.52 14.58 10.69
N ALA A 7 5.54 15.36 10.22
CA ALA A 7 4.18 14.87 9.99
C ALA A 7 3.99 14.28 8.57
N ILE A 8 3.24 13.19 8.46
CA ILE A 8 2.77 12.61 7.19
C ILE A 8 1.29 12.25 7.34
N ARG A 9 0.47 12.59 6.35
CA ARG A 9 -0.92 12.14 6.32
C ARG A 9 -1.00 10.67 5.87
N LYS A 10 -1.44 9.77 6.77
CA LYS A 10 -1.71 8.37 6.44
C LYS A 10 -2.82 8.29 5.38
N MET A 11 -2.54 7.61 4.27
CA MET A 11 -3.50 7.42 3.18
C MET A 11 -4.10 6.02 3.32
N VAL A 12 -5.42 5.94 3.45
CA VAL A 12 -6.13 4.67 3.51
C VAL A 12 -6.83 4.49 2.16
N PRO A 13 -6.60 3.39 1.41
CA PRO A 13 -7.15 3.20 0.07
C PRO A 13 -8.68 3.27 0.03
N ARG A 14 -9.36 2.70 1.03
CA ARG A 14 -10.82 2.73 1.18
C ARG A 14 -11.21 2.65 2.65
N LEU A 15 -12.31 3.29 3.02
CA LEU A 15 -12.96 3.06 4.31
C LEU A 15 -13.75 1.74 4.23
N LEU A 16 -13.47 0.82 5.15
CA LEU A 16 -14.12 -0.48 5.19
C LEU A 16 -15.36 -0.43 6.08
N THR A 17 -16.44 -1.04 5.61
CA THR A 17 -17.64 -1.32 6.42
C THR A 17 -17.32 -2.36 7.50
N ILE A 18 -18.22 -2.52 8.46
CA ILE A 18 -18.08 -3.55 9.51
C ILE A 18 -18.03 -4.96 8.88
N ASP A 19 -18.85 -5.22 7.87
CA ASP A 19 -18.90 -6.53 7.23
C ASP A 19 -17.65 -6.83 6.40
N HIS A 20 -17.08 -5.83 5.70
CA HIS A 20 -15.78 -6.00 5.04
C HIS A 20 -14.68 -6.38 6.04
N LYS A 21 -14.70 -5.78 7.24
CA LYS A 21 -13.71 -6.11 8.29
C LYS A 21 -13.93 -7.52 8.82
N ARG A 22 -15.18 -7.91 9.10
CA ARG A 22 -15.50 -9.27 9.55
C ARG A 22 -15.06 -10.32 8.53
N ASN A 23 -15.45 -10.15 7.26
CA ASN A 23 -15.08 -11.08 6.19
C ASN A 23 -13.55 -11.22 6.06
N ARG A 24 -12.80 -10.12 6.16
CA ARG A 24 -11.35 -10.15 6.15
C ARG A 24 -10.76 -10.94 7.32
N VAL A 25 -11.29 -10.76 8.53
CA VAL A 25 -10.83 -11.48 9.73
C VAL A 25 -11.11 -12.98 9.58
N THR A 26 -12.33 -13.36 9.19
CA THR A 26 -12.72 -14.76 8.96
C THR A 26 -11.80 -15.43 7.94
N THR A 27 -11.67 -14.84 6.74
CA THR A 27 -10.82 -15.38 5.67
C THR A 27 -9.36 -15.50 6.13
N SER A 28 -8.85 -14.50 6.87
CA SER A 28 -7.47 -14.54 7.36
C SER A 28 -7.24 -15.65 8.38
N MET A 29 -8.21 -15.93 9.25
CA MET A 29 -8.12 -17.04 10.22
C MET A 29 -8.08 -18.40 9.52
N GLU A 30 -8.90 -18.58 8.47
CA GLU A 30 -8.90 -19.80 7.64
C GLU A 30 -7.55 -19.99 6.93
N CYS A 31 -7.05 -18.93 6.27
CA CYS A 31 -5.72 -18.95 5.64
C CYS A 31 -4.61 -19.26 6.65
N LEU A 32 -4.66 -18.66 7.86
CA LEU A 32 -3.68 -18.90 8.90
C LEU A 32 -3.71 -20.35 9.39
N ALA A 33 -4.90 -20.95 9.52
CA ALA A 33 -5.03 -22.35 9.87
C ALA A 33 -4.40 -23.27 8.82
N LEU A 34 -4.60 -23.00 7.53
CA LEU A 34 -3.97 -23.74 6.44
C LEU A 34 -2.45 -23.56 6.43
N PHE A 35 -1.99 -22.32 6.57
CA PHE A 35 -0.56 -21.99 6.66
C PHE A 35 0.13 -22.73 7.81
N ASN A 36 -0.48 -22.78 9.00
CA ASN A 36 0.09 -23.45 10.16
C ASN A 36 0.11 -24.98 10.01
N ARG A 37 -0.76 -25.58 9.18
CA ARG A 37 -0.75 -27.02 8.91
C ARG A 37 0.42 -27.43 8.03
N ASN A 38 0.67 -26.68 6.95
CA ASN A 38 1.79 -26.92 6.05
C ASN A 38 2.13 -25.66 5.26
N LYS A 39 3.22 -24.98 5.63
CA LYS A 39 3.63 -23.71 5.03
C LYS A 39 4.07 -23.86 3.57
N ASP A 40 4.89 -24.88 3.31
CA ASP A 40 5.47 -25.09 1.98
C ASP A 40 4.38 -25.41 0.97
N GLU A 41 3.43 -26.25 1.39
CA GLU A 41 2.32 -26.68 0.55
C GLU A 41 1.28 -25.58 0.35
N PHE A 42 1.04 -24.76 1.38
CA PHE A 42 0.23 -23.56 1.28
C PHE A 42 0.75 -22.64 0.17
N PHE A 43 2.03 -22.25 0.22
CA PHE A 43 2.59 -21.34 -0.80
C PHE A 43 2.69 -21.97 -2.19
N ARG A 44 3.00 -23.26 -2.29
CA ARG A 44 3.12 -23.96 -3.58
C ARG A 44 1.83 -23.97 -4.40
N ARG A 45 0.66 -23.85 -3.75
CA ARG A 45 -0.64 -23.82 -4.42
C ARG A 45 -1.01 -22.47 -5.01
N PHE A 46 -0.36 -21.39 -4.59
CA PHE A 46 -0.73 -20.04 -5.01
C PHE A 46 0.05 -19.63 -6.25
N VAL A 47 -0.69 -19.39 -7.32
CA VAL A 47 -0.31 -18.44 -8.36
C VAL A 47 -1.22 -17.23 -8.16
N THR A 48 -0.64 -16.04 -8.05
CA THR A 48 -1.42 -14.80 -7.97
C THR A 48 -1.15 -13.94 -9.19
N VAL A 49 -2.08 -13.03 -9.48
CA VAL A 49 -1.99 -12.05 -10.56
C VAL A 49 -2.30 -10.68 -10.00
N ASP A 50 -1.61 -9.66 -10.50
CA ASP A 50 -1.99 -8.27 -10.29
C ASP A 50 -1.70 -7.41 -11.53
N GLU A 51 -2.38 -6.28 -11.61
CA GLU A 51 -2.21 -5.30 -12.69
C GLU A 51 -1.77 -3.97 -12.09
N THR A 52 -0.71 -3.40 -12.65
CA THR A 52 -0.17 -2.11 -12.20
C THR A 52 0.08 -1.16 -13.36
N TRP A 53 -0.17 0.13 -13.11
CA TRP A 53 0.16 1.20 -14.05
C TRP A 53 1.61 1.67 -13.80
N ILE A 54 2.45 1.55 -14.82
CA ILE A 54 3.82 2.07 -14.80
C ILE A 54 3.83 3.40 -15.55
N HIS A 55 4.16 4.48 -14.84
CA HIS A 55 4.27 5.82 -15.39
C HIS A 55 5.71 6.11 -15.82
N TYR A 56 5.90 6.80 -16.95
CA TYR A 56 7.23 7.17 -17.45
C TYR A 56 7.93 8.20 -16.55
N ASN A 57 7.16 9.09 -15.91
CA ASN A 57 7.68 10.02 -14.92
C ASN A 57 6.80 9.99 -13.66
N THR A 58 7.43 9.74 -12.51
CA THR A 58 6.78 9.79 -11.20
C THR A 58 7.19 11.06 -10.47
N PRO A 59 6.24 11.92 -10.04
CA PRO A 59 6.57 13.07 -9.21
C PRO A 59 7.10 12.64 -7.84
N GLU A 60 7.74 13.57 -7.12
CA GLU A 60 8.18 13.35 -5.74
C GLU A 60 7.11 12.66 -4.90
N THR A 61 7.51 11.58 -4.24
CA THR A 61 6.63 10.81 -3.37
C THR A 61 6.27 11.61 -2.12
N LYS A 62 5.14 11.27 -1.48
CA LYS A 62 4.77 11.85 -0.17
C LYS A 62 5.85 11.72 0.90
N GLN A 63 6.70 10.70 0.80
CA GLN A 63 7.80 10.51 1.73
C GLN A 63 8.95 11.48 1.47
N GLN A 64 9.25 11.77 0.21
CA GLN A 64 10.21 12.80 -0.20
C GLN A 64 9.69 14.20 0.13
N SER A 65 8.37 14.42 0.10
CA SER A 65 7.76 15.72 0.42
C SER A 65 7.62 16.01 1.93
N LYS A 66 8.26 15.25 2.82
CA LYS A 66 8.16 15.49 4.27
C LYS A 66 8.92 16.75 4.66
N GLN A 67 8.24 17.67 5.33
CA GLN A 67 8.84 18.89 5.87
C GLN A 67 8.76 18.89 7.40
N TRP A 68 9.68 19.58 8.04
CA TRP A 68 9.63 19.84 9.47
C TRP A 68 8.58 20.93 9.73
N VAL A 69 7.66 20.68 10.65
CA VAL A 69 6.64 21.65 11.08
C VAL A 69 6.65 21.81 12.59
N LEU A 70 6.21 22.97 13.07
CA LEU A 70 5.98 23.18 14.49
C LEU A 70 4.90 22.21 14.97
N LYS A 71 5.07 21.71 16.19
CA LYS A 71 4.18 20.73 16.81
C LYS A 71 2.77 21.32 16.93
N GLY A 72 1.79 20.69 16.29
CA GLY A 72 0.40 21.14 16.25
C GLY A 72 0.01 21.90 14.99
N GLU A 73 0.96 22.27 14.13
CA GLU A 73 0.67 22.92 12.84
C GLU A 73 0.44 21.92 11.70
N SER A 74 -0.36 22.34 10.73
CA SER A 74 -0.60 21.56 9.50
C SER A 74 0.57 21.70 8.52
N ALA A 75 0.94 20.61 7.84
CA ALA A 75 1.94 20.63 6.79
C ALA A 75 1.62 21.65 5.67
N PRO A 76 2.62 22.39 5.16
CA PRO A 76 2.44 23.32 4.04
C PRO A 76 1.76 22.66 2.83
N LYS A 77 0.88 23.41 2.15
CA LYS A 77 0.19 22.93 0.94
C LYS A 77 1.18 22.93 -0.23
N LYS A 78 1.62 21.74 -0.67
CA LYS A 78 2.37 21.56 -1.92
C LYS A 78 1.41 21.27 -3.07
N ALA A 79 1.55 22.01 -4.18
CA ALA A 79 0.83 21.69 -5.41
C ALA A 79 1.23 20.29 -5.88
N LYS A 80 0.25 19.45 -6.22
CA LYS A 80 0.53 18.12 -6.78
C LYS A 80 1.03 18.30 -8.21
N VAL A 81 2.25 17.83 -8.49
CA VAL A 81 2.68 17.58 -9.86
C VAL A 81 1.88 16.38 -10.38
N GLY A 82 1.25 16.53 -11.55
CA GLY A 82 0.49 15.46 -12.18
C GLY A 82 1.39 14.30 -12.60
N LEU A 83 0.83 13.10 -12.66
CA LEU A 83 1.50 11.96 -13.29
C LEU A 83 1.60 12.19 -14.81
N SER A 84 2.62 11.63 -15.45
CA SER A 84 2.69 11.67 -16.92
C SER A 84 1.44 11.01 -17.52
N THR A 85 0.90 11.63 -18.58
CA THR A 85 -0.22 11.07 -19.36
C THR A 85 0.18 9.74 -20.02
N ASN A 86 1.45 9.63 -20.41
CA ASN A 86 2.02 8.37 -20.89
C ASN A 86 2.21 7.42 -19.71
N LYS A 87 1.61 6.23 -19.82
CA LYS A 87 1.74 5.11 -18.89
C LYS A 87 1.51 3.80 -19.63
N VAL A 88 2.05 2.71 -19.11
CA VAL A 88 1.81 1.35 -19.59
C VAL A 88 1.16 0.52 -18.49
N MET A 89 0.27 -0.40 -18.86
CA MET A 89 -0.26 -1.39 -17.92
C MET A 89 0.62 -2.62 -17.97
N ALA A 90 1.08 -3.09 -16.81
CA ALA A 90 1.73 -4.38 -16.68
C ALA A 90 0.81 -5.32 -15.92
N THR A 91 0.60 -6.52 -16.46
CA THR A 91 -0.06 -7.63 -15.78
C THR A 91 1.02 -8.63 -15.42
N VAL A 92 1.11 -9.01 -14.14
CA VAL A 92 2.16 -9.92 -13.67
C VAL A 92 1.50 -11.08 -12.94
N PHE A 93 1.91 -12.29 -13.31
CA PHE A 93 1.60 -13.52 -12.59
C PHE A 93 2.86 -13.99 -11.88
N TRP A 94 2.74 -14.46 -10.63
CA TRP A 94 3.87 -15.03 -9.90
C TRP A 94 3.44 -16.18 -8.99
N ASP A 95 4.31 -17.16 -8.84
CA ASP A 95 4.19 -18.25 -7.87
C ASP A 95 5.31 -18.15 -6.81
N ALA A 96 5.41 -19.13 -5.91
CA ALA A 96 6.43 -19.14 -4.86
C ALA A 96 7.88 -19.30 -5.36
N ARG A 97 8.09 -19.59 -6.65
CA ARG A 97 9.40 -19.85 -7.28
C ARG A 97 9.85 -18.74 -8.24
N GLY A 98 9.01 -17.74 -8.47
CA GLY A 98 9.32 -16.60 -9.35
C GLY A 98 8.47 -16.61 -10.61
#